data_AF-A0A7W1YDE9-F1
#
_entry.id   AF-A0A7W1YDE9-F1
#
_cell.length_a   1.000
_cell.length_b   1.000
_cell.length_c   1.000
_cell.angle_alpha   90.00
_cell.angle_beta   90.00
_cell.angle_gamma   90.00
#
_symmetry.space_group_name_H-M   'P 1'
#
loop_
_entity.id
_entity.type
_entity.pdbx_description
1 polymer ?
#
loop_
_entity_poly.entity_id
_entity_poly.type
_entity_poly.pdbx_seq_one_letter_code
_entity_poly.pdbx_strand_id
1 'polypeptide(L)' 'MPTNQRPKPRRTDGNLLPYNLHMLRLMVITAHPDDEAASFGGTLRTYADRGVETCVLCLTPGT' A
#
# COMPACT_ATOMS: atom_id res chain seq x y z
N MET A 1 17.84 17.16 -3.34
CA MET A 1 17.09 15.94 -3.73
C MET A 1 16.87 15.09 -2.48
N PRO A 2 15.75 15.20 -1.74
CA PRO A 2 15.58 14.39 -0.54
C PRO A 2 15.28 12.94 -0.95
N THR A 3 16.16 12.03 -0.55
CA THR A 3 15.97 10.58 -0.65
C THR A 3 14.71 10.19 0.11
N ASN A 4 13.71 9.70 -0.63
CA ASN A 4 12.47 9.10 -0.12
C ASN A 4 12.80 7.82 0.66
N GLN A 5 13.21 7.98 1.93
CA GLN A 5 13.39 6.89 2.85
C GLN A 5 12.00 6.38 3.24
N ARG A 6 11.56 5.32 2.54
CA ARG A 6 10.43 4.49 2.96
C ARG A 6 10.56 4.19 4.46
N PRO A 7 9.50 4.35 5.27
CA PRO A 7 9.55 3.96 6.67
C PRO A 7 9.84 2.46 6.75
N LYS A 8 11.04 2.10 7.23
CA LYS A 8 11.43 0.71 7.49
C LYS A 8 10.43 0.14 8.50
N PRO A 9 9.87 -1.06 8.31
CA PRO A 9 8.99 -1.66 9.31
C PRO A 9 9.78 -1.76 10.62
N ARG A 10 9.29 -1.07 11.66
CA ARG A 10 9.87 -1.12 13.00
C ARG A 10 9.69 -2.55 13.50
N ARG A 11 10.77 -3.33 13.48
CA ARG A 11 10.85 -4.61 14.18
C ARG A 11 10.90 -4.30 15.68
N THR A 12 9.75 -4.37 16.32
CA THR A 12 9.62 -4.35 17.78
C THR A 12 9.19 -5.73 18.24
N ASP A 13 10.19 -6.53 18.59
CA ASP A 13 10.27 -7.37 19.78
C ASP A 13 8.96 -7.95 20.34
N GLY A 14 8.81 -9.28 20.26
CA GLY A 14 8.28 -10.05 21.38
C GLY A 14 6.81 -10.47 21.43
N ASN A 15 5.99 -10.31 20.38
CA ASN A 15 4.69 -11.00 20.31
C ASN A 15 4.33 -11.41 18.87
N LEU A 16 4.23 -12.71 18.61
CA LEU A 16 4.33 -13.35 17.30
C LEU A 16 3.05 -13.31 16.44
N LEU A 17 2.32 -12.19 16.39
CA LEU A 17 1.34 -12.03 15.32
C LEU A 17 2.02 -11.32 14.15
N PRO A 18 2.15 -11.97 12.97
CA PRO A 18 2.81 -11.36 11.81
C PRO A 18 2.05 -10.13 11.27
N TYR A 19 0.84 -9.88 11.78
CA TYR A 19 0.00 -8.73 11.46
C TYR A 19 -0.14 -7.82 12.68
N ASN A 20 0.24 -6.56 12.51
CA ASN A 20 -0.13 -5.51 13.46
C ASN A 20 -1.63 -5.23 13.29
N LEU A 21 -2.48 -5.74 14.20
CA LEU A 21 -3.93 -5.53 14.16
C LEU A 21 -4.33 -4.05 14.24
N HIS A 22 -3.43 -3.17 14.67
CA HIS A 22 -3.65 -1.73 14.72
C HIS A 22 -3.28 -1.00 13.42
N MET A 23 -2.60 -1.67 12.48
CA MET A 23 -2.18 -1.07 11.22
C MET A 23 -3.05 -1.62 10.08
N LEU A 24 -3.97 -0.78 9.62
CA LEU A 24 -4.81 -1.11 8.48
C LEU A 24 -3.96 -1.16 7.20
N ARG A 25 -4.26 -2.12 6.33
CA ARG A 25 -3.61 -2.30 5.03
C ARG A 25 -4.68 -2.36 3.93
N LEU A 26 -4.45 -1.67 2.82
CA LEU A 26 -5.32 -1.65 1.65
C LEU A 26 -4.57 -2.25 0.46
N MET A 27 -5.15 -3.28 -0.16
CA MET A 27 -4.64 -3.87 -1.39
C MET A 27 -5.64 -3.63 -2.53
N VAL A 28 -5.14 -3.07 -3.63
CA VAL A 28 -5.90 -2.90 -4.88
C VAL A 28 -5.34 -3.89 -5.90
N ILE A 29 -6.21 -4.73 -6.46
CA ILE A 29 -5.84 -5.69 -7.50
C ILE A 29 -6.48 -5.21 -8.81
N THR A 30 -5.66 -5.04 -9.84
CA THR A 30 -6.10 -4.55 -11.15
C THR A 30 -5.60 -5.43 -12.28
N ALA A 31 -6.28 -5.36 -13.43
CA ALA A 31 -5.85 -6.11 -14.61
C ALA A 31 -4.64 -5.45 -15.26
N HIS A 32 -4.66 -4.13 -15.44
CA HIS A 32 -3.63 -3.35 -16.13
C HIS A 32 -3.11 -2.19 -15.24
N PRO A 33 -1.93 -1.61 -15.55
CA PRO A 33 -1.29 -0.56 -14.74
C PRO A 33 -1.87 0.86 -14.87
N ASP A 34 -3.07 1.02 -15.43
CA ASP A 34 -3.79 2.31 -15.43
C ASP A 34 -5.12 2.23 -14.64
N ASP A 35 -5.59 1.01 -14.41
CA ASP A 35 -6.86 0.74 -13.75
C ASP A 35 -6.84 1.20 -12.29
N GLU A 36 -5.68 1.18 -11.62
CA GLU A 36 -5.57 1.59 -10.22
C GLU A 36 -5.75 3.09 -10.06
N ALA A 37 -5.25 3.88 -11.01
CA ALA A 37 -5.41 5.32 -11.00
C ALA A 37 -6.81 5.72 -11.44
N ALA A 38 -7.32 5.10 -12.52
CA ALA A 38 -8.63 5.42 -13.08
C ALA A 38 -9.80 5.09 -12.14
N SER A 39 -9.73 3.94 -11.46
CA SER A 39 -10.84 3.46 -10.62
C SER A 39 -10.60 3.69 -9.13
N PHE A 40 -9.34 3.69 -8.68
CA PHE A 40 -9.01 3.65 -7.24
C PHE A 40 -8.07 4.78 -6.79
N GLY A 41 -7.67 5.70 -7.67
CA GLY A 41 -6.66 6.73 -7.34
C GLY A 41 -7.06 7.61 -6.16
N GLY A 42 -8.32 8.05 -6.11
CA GLY A 42 -8.85 8.84 -4.99
C GLY A 42 -8.86 8.08 -3.67
N THR A 43 -9.23 6.79 -3.71
CA THR A 43 -9.23 5.90 -2.54
C THR A 43 -7.81 5.65 -2.06
N LEU A 44 -6.90 5.25 -2.94
CA LEU A 44 -5.48 5.04 -2.62
C LEU A 44 -4.87 6.28 -1.95
N ARG A 45 -5.12 7.47 -2.51
CA ARG A 45 -4.64 8.72 -1.91
C ARG A 45 -5.23 8.97 -0.53
N THR A 46 -6.55 8.83 -0.39
CA THR A 46 -7.26 9.07 0.87
C THR A 46 -6.76 8.15 1.99
N TYR A 47 -6.55 6.87 1.69
CA TYR A 47 -6.09 5.89 2.68
C TYR A 47 -4.60 6.06 2.99
N ALA A 48 -3.77 6.41 1.99
CA ALA A 48 -2.38 6.77 2.23
C ALA A 48 -2.25 7.99 3.16
N ASP A 49 -3.04 9.04 2.94
CA ASP A 49 -3.06 10.25 3.80
C ASP A 49 -3.55 9.94 5.23
N ARG A 50 -4.32 8.86 5.43
CA ARG A 50 -4.76 8.37 6.75
C ARG A 50 -3.75 7.43 7.42
N GLY A 51 -2.58 7.21 6.83
CA GLY A 51 -1.55 6.32 7.38
C GLY A 51 -1.81 4.83 7.19
N VAL A 52 -2.73 4.47 6.27
CA VAL A 52 -2.97 3.08 5.89
C VAL A 52 -1.90 2.65 4.88
N GLU A 53 -1.34 1.45 5.07
CA GLU A 53 -0.37 0.91 4.13
C GLU A 53 -1.07 0.46 2.84
N THR A 54 -0.77 1.10 1.72
CA THR A 54 -1.39 0.80 0.42
C THR A 54 -0.48 -0.05 -0.46
N CYS A 55 -1.04 -1.08 -1.11
CA CYS A 55 -0.39 -1.94 -2.09
C CYS A 55 -1.24 -2.03 -3.36
N VAL A 56 -0.61 -2.00 -4.53
CA VAL A 56 -1.27 -2.23 -5.83
C VAL A 56 -0.63 -3.45 -6.49
N LEU A 57 -1.46 -4.36 -6.99
CA LEU A 57 -1.04 -5.54 -7.73
C LEU A 57 -1.71 -5.54 -9.11
N CYS A 58 -0.90 -5.33 -10.14
CA CYS A 58 -1.33 -5.39 -11.53
C CYS A 58 -1.06 -6.80 -12.07
N LEU A 59 -2.10 -7.45 -12.60
CA LEU A 59 -2.01 -8.81 -13.11
C LEU A 59 -1.28 -8.89 -14.46
N THR A 60 -1.30 -7.80 -15.23
CA THR A 60 -0.63 -7.69 -16.51
C THR A 60 0.12 -6.35 -16.61
N PRO A 61 1.18 -6.27 -17.43
CA PRO A 61 1.93 -5.04 -17.61
C PRO A 61 1.22 -3.97 -18.46
N GLY A 62 0.00 -4.23 -18.97
CA GLY A 62 -0.59 -3.40 -20.03
C GLY A 62 0.15 -3.62 -21.36
N THR A 63 -0.56 -3.56 -22.48
CA THR A 63 0.05 -3.60 -23.82
C THR A 63 0.34 -2.21 -24.33
#